data_AF-A0A495YW83-F1
#
_entry.id   AF-A0A495YW83-F1
#
_cell.length_a   1.000
_cell.length_b   1.000
_cell.length_c   1.000
_cell.angle_alpha   90.00
_cell.angle_beta   90.00
_cell.angle_gamma   90.00
#
_symmetry.space_group_name_H-M   'P 1'
#
loop_
_entity.id
_entity.type
_entity.pdbx_description
1 polymer ?
#
loop_
_entity_poly.entity_id
_entity_poly.type
_entity_poly.pdbx_seq_one_letter_code
_entity_poly.pdbx_strand_id
1 'polypeptide(L)'
;MATQYHFLVSCKKIADTEWTMEMQAESGDVPMSIVQPDSETDEVLTTNPIARTIAEVKVMTHYLRQLNRHSGRGTVGHNDSVIRNINQRLLQLQLGQQITVKISFFEHRGLRSGLYEINSLGVFPPIDRARPLAATLSQEQKTRVPQVLVDAVTSLENHVDTLQREIHAAQRILREYGAQLEAQERQIQQLSVENNQLKESSNSETAPTQSSNPHPQEADTSQPDSPAEEAEEDNIDTEAQSLFQQFMKSSRSSKPRNKLPANNPSKNRNKGS
;
A
#
# COMPACT_ATOMS: atom_id res chain seq x y z
N MET A 1 3.63 -13.65 -8.91
CA MET A 1 4.82 -12.91 -8.47
C MET A 1 4.35 -11.55 -7.97
N ALA A 2 4.68 -11.23 -6.73
CA ALA A 2 4.44 -9.90 -6.16
C ALA A 2 5.71 -9.09 -6.34
N THR A 3 5.59 -7.85 -6.80
CA THR A 3 6.73 -6.94 -6.94
C THR A 3 6.75 -6.02 -5.74
N GLN A 4 7.92 -5.85 -5.13
CA GLN A 4 8.09 -5.02 -3.94
C GLN A 4 9.24 -4.06 -4.15
N TYR A 5 8.97 -2.77 -3.92
CA TYR A 5 9.97 -1.71 -4.02
C TYR A 5 10.08 -0.96 -2.71
N HIS A 6 11.29 -0.51 -2.39
CA HIS A 6 11.55 0.32 -1.23
C HIS A 6 12.39 1.53 -1.60
N PHE A 7 11.96 2.69 -1.13
CA PHE A 7 12.71 3.92 -1.28
C PHE A 7 12.55 4.79 -0.05
N LEU A 8 13.52 5.67 0.13
CA LEU A 8 13.61 6.59 1.24
C LEU A 8 13.35 8.00 0.73
N VAL A 9 12.65 8.77 1.55
CA VAL A 9 12.45 10.19 1.33
C VAL A 9 12.84 10.92 2.59
N SER A 10 13.82 11.79 2.47
CA SER A 10 14.30 12.61 3.57
C SER A 10 13.94 14.07 3.35
N CYS A 11 13.70 14.79 4.43
CA CYS A 11 13.49 16.23 4.42
C CYS A 11 14.34 16.87 5.50
N LYS A 12 15.24 17.75 5.08
CA LYS A 12 16.24 18.42 5.92
C LYS A 12 15.98 19.92 5.96
N LYS A 13 16.07 20.53 7.15
CA LYS A 13 16.04 21.98 7.30
C LYS A 13 17.45 22.53 7.05
N ILE A 14 17.64 23.30 5.99
CA ILE A 14 18.94 23.88 5.64
C ILE A 14 19.05 25.36 6.03
N ALA A 15 17.93 26.08 6.03
CA ALA A 15 17.82 27.45 6.54
C ALA A 15 16.44 27.67 7.19
N ASP A 16 16.17 28.87 7.69
CA ASP A 16 14.88 29.17 8.35
C ASP A 16 13.67 29.01 7.41
N THR A 17 13.85 29.32 6.13
CA THR A 17 12.82 29.23 5.10
C THR A 17 13.18 28.27 3.97
N GLU A 18 14.29 27.54 4.08
CA GLU A 18 14.76 26.64 3.03
C GLU A 18 14.91 25.22 3.54
N TRP A 19 14.43 24.29 2.74
CA TRP A 19 14.41 22.87 3.02
C TRP A 19 14.96 22.11 1.83
N THR A 20 15.56 20.97 2.08
CA THR A 20 15.94 20.02 1.04
C THR A 20 15.07 18.78 1.18
N MET A 21 14.47 18.33 0.09
CA MET A 21 13.80 17.05 0.00
C MET A 21 14.62 16.15 -0.91
N GLU A 22 14.97 14.98 -0.42
CA GLU A 22 15.82 14.02 -1.11
C GLU A 22 15.12 12.66 -1.18
N MET A 23 15.25 11.99 -2.32
CA MET A 23 14.67 10.67 -2.58
C MET A 23 15.77 9.73 -3.05
N GLN A 24 15.78 8.49 -2.56
CA GLN A 24 16.74 7.46 -2.99
C GLN A 24 16.12 6.07 -2.87
N ALA A 25 16.47 5.16 -3.78
CA ALA A 25 16.09 3.75 -3.63
C ALA A 25 16.87 3.12 -2.47
N GLU A 26 16.22 2.26 -1.68
CA GLU A 26 16.90 1.50 -0.63
C GLU A 26 17.77 0.39 -1.22
N SER A 27 17.27 -0.25 -2.28
CA SER A 27 17.98 -1.28 -3.04
C SER A 27 17.41 -1.41 -4.44
N GLY A 28 18.29 -1.54 -5.44
CA GLY A 28 17.91 -1.70 -6.84
C GLY A 28 17.29 -0.43 -7.44
N ASP A 29 16.76 -0.59 -8.65
CA ASP A 29 16.12 0.50 -9.39
C ASP A 29 14.61 0.48 -9.14
N VAL A 30 14.05 1.64 -8.80
CA VAL A 30 12.62 1.82 -8.55
C VAL A 30 12.04 2.68 -9.68
N PRO A 31 11.04 2.19 -10.44
CA PRO A 31 10.37 2.99 -11.47
C PRO A 31 9.86 4.33 -10.94
N MET A 32 10.06 5.42 -11.70
CA MET A 32 9.59 6.74 -11.29
C MET A 32 8.05 6.80 -11.23
N SER A 33 7.34 5.98 -12.00
CA SER A 33 5.88 5.80 -11.89
C SER A 33 5.42 5.26 -10.52
N ILE A 34 6.30 4.71 -9.71
CA ILE A 34 6.02 4.31 -8.31
C ILE A 34 6.41 5.42 -7.35
N VAL A 35 7.52 6.10 -7.60
CA VAL A 35 7.99 7.21 -6.74
C VAL A 35 7.11 8.45 -6.92
N GLN A 36 6.58 8.66 -8.12
CA GLN A 36 5.73 9.76 -8.56
C GLN A 36 4.62 9.18 -9.48
N PRO A 37 3.48 8.73 -8.91
CA PRO A 37 2.41 8.06 -9.66
C PRO A 37 1.82 8.84 -10.84
N ASP A 38 1.93 10.17 -10.80
CA ASP A 38 1.46 11.06 -11.87
C ASP A 38 2.57 11.44 -12.87
N SER A 39 3.78 10.89 -12.73
CA SER A 39 4.89 11.11 -13.67
C SER A 39 4.81 10.14 -14.83
N GLU A 40 4.84 10.66 -16.06
CA GLU A 40 4.92 9.87 -17.30
C GLU A 40 6.38 9.54 -17.69
N THR A 41 7.33 9.70 -16.77
CA THR A 41 8.75 9.45 -17.06
C THR A 41 9.09 7.97 -16.91
N ASP A 42 9.80 7.43 -17.91
CA ASP A 42 10.42 6.09 -17.88
C ASP A 42 11.73 6.06 -17.04
N GLU A 43 11.99 7.13 -16.29
CA GLU A 43 13.15 7.22 -15.41
C GLU A 43 13.05 6.25 -14.24
N VAL A 44 14.19 5.93 -13.65
CA VAL A 44 14.28 5.10 -12.46
C VAL A 44 14.98 5.84 -11.34
N LEU A 45 14.44 5.73 -10.14
CA LEU A 45 15.12 6.12 -8.93
C LEU A 45 16.15 5.03 -8.58
N THR A 46 17.40 5.43 -8.46
CA THR A 46 18.51 4.52 -8.12
C THR A 46 18.92 4.72 -6.66
N THR A 47 19.97 4.02 -6.23
CA THR A 47 20.59 4.23 -4.92
C THR A 47 21.30 5.58 -4.79
N ASN A 48 21.49 6.30 -5.90
CA ASN A 48 22.00 7.66 -5.87
C ASN A 48 20.87 8.64 -5.53
N PRO A 49 21.03 9.49 -4.50
CA PRO A 49 19.98 10.39 -4.06
C PRO A 49 19.71 11.50 -5.07
N ILE A 50 18.42 11.75 -5.30
CA ILE A 50 17.93 12.91 -6.06
C ILE A 50 17.41 13.93 -5.05
N ALA A 51 18.13 15.04 -4.92
CA ALA A 51 17.80 16.12 -4.00
C ALA A 51 17.21 17.33 -4.73
N ARG A 52 16.19 17.95 -4.12
CA ARG A 52 15.59 19.21 -4.58
C ARG A 52 15.40 20.17 -3.41
N THR A 53 15.68 21.44 -3.65
CA THR A 53 15.36 22.51 -2.68
C THR A 53 13.89 22.84 -2.76
N ILE A 54 13.22 22.93 -1.62
CA ILE A 54 11.80 23.28 -1.49
C ILE A 54 11.66 24.46 -0.53
N ALA A 55 10.73 25.36 -0.85
CA ALA A 55 10.46 26.55 -0.04
C ALA A 55 9.57 26.25 1.18
N GLU A 56 8.74 25.21 1.10
CA GLU A 56 7.76 24.89 2.15
C GLU A 56 7.78 23.41 2.55
N VAL A 57 7.68 23.17 3.86
CA VAL A 57 7.46 21.84 4.47
C VAL A 57 6.23 21.11 3.89
N LYS A 58 5.22 21.88 3.45
CA LYS A 58 3.99 21.33 2.88
C LYS A 58 4.23 20.49 1.63
N VAL A 59 5.31 20.74 0.88
CA VAL A 59 5.65 19.97 -0.32
C VAL A 59 5.88 18.49 0.02
N MET A 60 6.63 18.21 1.09
CA MET A 60 6.85 16.85 1.59
C MET A 60 5.54 16.19 2.02
N THR A 61 4.70 16.92 2.77
CA THR A 61 3.41 16.40 3.24
C THR A 61 2.44 16.14 2.09
N HIS A 62 2.42 17.01 1.07
CA HIS A 62 1.61 16.84 -0.13
C HIS A 62 2.04 15.61 -0.92
N TYR A 63 3.34 15.45 -1.11
CA TYR A 63 3.93 14.28 -1.75
C TYR A 63 3.51 12.96 -1.07
N LEU A 64 3.65 12.84 0.24
CA LEU A 64 3.24 11.61 0.95
C LEU A 64 1.74 11.35 0.85
N ARG A 65 0.91 12.42 0.85
CA ARG A 65 -0.54 12.28 0.66
C ARG A 65 -0.89 11.82 -0.75
N GLN A 66 -0.14 12.26 -1.76
CA GLN A 66 -0.30 11.81 -3.13
C GLN A 66 -0.10 10.30 -3.21
N LEU A 67 1.02 9.79 -2.69
CA LEU A 67 1.27 8.33 -2.60
C LEU A 67 0.15 7.58 -1.86
N ASN A 68 -0.33 8.12 -0.73
CA ASN A 68 -1.41 7.49 0.03
C ASN A 68 -2.72 7.40 -0.78
N ARG A 69 -3.02 8.37 -1.65
CA ARG A 69 -4.22 8.32 -2.52
C ARG A 69 -4.19 7.21 -3.55
N HIS A 70 -3.00 6.80 -4.00
CA HIS A 70 -2.82 5.68 -4.92
C HIS A 70 -2.75 4.32 -4.22
N SER A 71 -2.88 4.30 -2.88
CA SER A 71 -2.94 3.06 -2.11
C SER A 71 -4.34 2.44 -2.18
N GLY A 72 -4.41 1.11 -2.32
CA GLY A 72 -5.67 0.37 -2.12
C GLY A 72 -6.30 0.64 -0.75
N ARG A 73 -7.60 0.34 -0.58
CA ARG A 73 -8.42 0.69 0.61
C ARG A 73 -7.89 0.22 2.00
N GLY A 74 -6.80 -0.55 2.07
CA GLY A 74 -6.30 -1.20 3.30
C GLY A 74 -5.44 -0.35 4.24
N THR A 75 -4.64 0.61 3.74
CA THR A 75 -3.62 1.33 4.56
C THR A 75 -3.93 2.80 4.85
N VAL A 76 -5.04 3.32 4.34
CA VAL A 76 -5.35 4.76 4.35
C VAL A 76 -5.27 5.37 5.75
N GLY A 77 -5.86 4.73 6.77
CA GLY A 77 -5.88 5.25 8.14
C GLY A 77 -4.53 5.23 8.86
N HIS A 78 -3.71 4.20 8.63
CA HIS A 78 -2.36 4.10 9.18
C HIS A 78 -1.46 5.17 8.58
N ASN A 79 -1.40 5.23 7.24
CA ASN A 79 -0.57 6.19 6.52
C ASN A 79 -0.96 7.64 6.87
N ASP A 80 -2.25 7.96 6.98
CA ASP A 80 -2.68 9.31 7.37
C ASP A 80 -2.18 9.71 8.77
N SER A 81 -2.14 8.77 9.71
CA SER A 81 -1.62 8.99 11.06
C SER A 81 -0.11 9.24 11.03
N VAL A 82 0.64 8.47 10.23
CA VAL A 82 2.08 8.64 10.05
C VAL A 82 2.39 9.97 9.38
N ILE A 83 1.69 10.31 8.29
CA ILE A 83 1.84 11.60 7.58
C ILE A 83 1.57 12.78 8.51
N ARG A 84 0.51 12.70 9.34
CA ARG A 84 0.21 13.74 10.33
C ARG A 84 1.35 13.91 11.34
N ASN A 85 1.92 12.81 11.83
CA ASN A 85 3.04 12.82 12.77
C ASN A 85 4.30 13.42 12.12
N ILE A 86 4.63 13.00 10.90
CA ILE A 86 5.74 13.56 10.11
C ILE A 86 5.57 15.07 9.97
N ASN A 87 4.39 15.55 9.56
CA ASN A 87 4.16 16.99 9.40
C ASN A 87 4.35 17.77 10.72
N GLN A 88 3.92 17.22 11.87
CA GLN A 88 4.15 17.85 13.17
C GLN A 88 5.64 17.93 13.50
N ARG A 89 6.40 16.86 13.24
CA ARG A 89 7.84 16.81 13.50
C ARG A 89 8.64 17.71 12.55
N LEU A 90 8.24 17.79 11.28
CA LEU A 90 8.90 18.66 10.30
C LEU A 90 8.88 20.12 10.75
N LEU A 91 7.75 20.60 11.30
CA LEU A 91 7.63 21.95 11.83
C LEU A 91 8.52 22.23 13.04
N GLN A 92 8.98 21.18 13.74
CA GLN A 92 9.81 21.26 14.94
C GLN A 92 11.31 21.04 14.64
N LEU A 93 11.68 20.79 13.38
CA LEU A 93 13.07 20.53 13.02
C LEU A 93 13.95 21.75 13.25
N GLN A 94 15.09 21.51 13.89
CA GLN A 94 16.17 22.49 14.01
C GLN A 94 17.02 22.49 12.74
N LEU A 95 17.78 23.57 12.54
CA LEU A 95 18.67 23.70 11.40
C LEU A 95 19.70 22.56 11.38
N GLY A 96 19.87 21.95 10.22
CA GLY A 96 20.73 20.79 10.02
C GLY A 96 20.09 19.44 10.35
N GLN A 97 18.97 19.41 11.09
CA GLN A 97 18.25 18.16 11.35
C GLN A 97 17.45 17.71 10.11
N GLN A 98 17.24 16.39 10.02
CA GLN A 98 16.47 15.77 8.95
C GLN A 98 15.48 14.74 9.48
N ILE A 99 14.34 14.59 8.81
CA ILE A 99 13.44 13.44 8.99
C ILE A 99 13.60 12.53 7.80
N THR A 100 13.72 11.22 8.04
CA THR A 100 13.72 10.21 6.99
C THR A 100 12.47 9.36 7.09
N VAL A 101 11.86 9.10 5.94
CA VAL A 101 10.65 8.30 5.77
C VAL A 101 11.00 7.15 4.83
N LYS A 102 10.66 5.92 5.24
CA LYS A 102 10.72 4.74 4.39
C LYS A 102 9.36 4.51 3.76
N ILE A 103 9.36 4.27 2.45
CA ILE A 103 8.16 3.98 1.68
C ILE A 103 8.35 2.62 1.04
N SER A 104 7.40 1.73 1.30
CA SER A 104 7.33 0.42 0.68
C SER A 104 6.15 0.41 -0.28
N PHE A 105 6.36 -0.06 -1.50
CA PHE A 105 5.30 -0.30 -2.48
C PHE A 105 5.18 -1.78 -2.77
N PHE A 106 3.95 -2.29 -2.70
CA PHE A 106 3.62 -3.69 -2.94
C PHE A 106 2.64 -3.82 -4.10
N GLU A 107 3.03 -4.53 -5.15
CA GLU A 107 2.17 -4.84 -6.29
C GLU A 107 1.83 -6.33 -6.30
N HIS A 108 0.54 -6.63 -6.21
CA HIS A 108 0.03 -7.99 -6.41
C HIS A 108 -0.56 -8.13 -7.82
N ARG A 109 -0.14 -9.17 -8.55
CA ARG A 109 -0.80 -9.57 -9.81
C ARG A 109 -2.30 -9.74 -9.58
N GLY A 110 -3.11 -8.92 -10.27
CA GLY A 110 -4.57 -8.95 -10.21
C GLY A 110 -5.21 -7.72 -9.58
N LEU A 111 -4.45 -6.91 -8.84
CA LEU A 111 -4.91 -5.58 -8.41
C LEU A 111 -4.44 -4.53 -9.42
N ARG A 112 -5.35 -3.64 -9.84
CA ARG A 112 -5.03 -2.53 -10.76
C ARG A 112 -4.15 -1.44 -10.11
N SER A 113 -3.91 -1.52 -8.82
CA SER A 113 -3.16 -0.54 -8.03
C SER A 113 -2.36 -1.25 -6.95
N GLY A 114 -1.08 -0.90 -6.81
CA GLY A 114 -0.28 -1.35 -5.68
C GLY A 114 -0.65 -0.64 -4.38
N LEU A 115 0.02 -1.02 -3.30
CA LEU A 115 -0.21 -0.50 -1.95
C LEU A 115 1.05 0.18 -1.45
N TYR A 116 0.92 1.43 -0.99
CA TYR A 116 1.99 2.13 -0.30
C TYR A 116 1.86 1.94 1.22
N GLU A 117 2.99 1.67 1.84
CA GLU A 117 3.19 1.69 3.29
C GLU A 117 4.23 2.76 3.62
N ILE A 118 3.86 3.69 4.50
CA ILE A 118 4.69 4.85 4.85
C ILE A 118 5.12 4.73 6.30
N ASN A 119 6.43 4.64 6.53
CA ASN A 119 7.03 4.47 7.85
C ASN A 119 8.01 5.61 8.17
N SER A 120 7.84 6.31 9.29
CA SER A 120 8.81 7.32 9.75
C SER A 120 9.98 6.64 10.46
N LEU A 121 11.21 6.84 9.96
CA LEU A 121 12.42 6.30 10.58
C LEU A 121 12.92 7.13 11.77
N GLY A 122 12.48 8.39 11.87
CA GLY A 122 12.81 9.28 12.97
C GLY A 122 13.39 10.63 12.53
N VAL A 123 13.81 11.41 13.53
CA VAL A 123 14.57 12.66 13.35
C VAL A 123 16.04 12.33 13.56
N PHE A 124 16.88 12.68 12.60
CA PHE A 124 18.31 12.47 12.65
C PHE A 124 19.03 13.81 12.87
N PRO A 125 20.10 13.81 13.69
CA PRO A 125 20.88 15.00 13.98
C PRO A 125 21.65 15.48 12.72
N PRO A 126 22.18 16.72 12.74
CA PRO A 126 23.01 17.22 11.66
C PRO A 126 24.22 16.31 11.45
N ILE A 127 24.35 15.76 10.24
CA ILE A 127 25.56 15.04 9.80
C ILE A 127 26.61 16.10 9.45
N ASP A 128 27.16 16.78 10.45
CA ASP A 128 28.36 17.57 10.27
C ASP A 128 29.57 16.66 10.48
N ARG A 129 30.26 16.36 9.38
CA ARG A 129 31.60 15.78 9.39
C ARG A 129 32.52 16.71 10.18
N ALA A 130 33.19 16.14 11.19
CA ALA A 130 34.27 16.70 11.99
C ALA A 130 33.92 17.84 12.96
N ARG A 131 33.41 17.47 14.15
CA ARG A 131 33.81 18.16 15.38
C ARG A 131 34.63 17.18 16.22
N PRO A 132 35.95 17.39 16.42
CA PRO A 132 36.68 16.59 17.39
C PRO A 132 36.08 16.83 18.77
N LEU A 133 35.64 15.75 19.40
CA LEU A 133 35.07 15.65 20.75
C LEU A 133 36.11 15.91 21.86
N ALA A 134 37.02 16.86 21.68
CA ALA A 134 38.03 17.20 22.66
C ALA A 134 38.15 18.73 22.80
N ALA A 135 38.06 19.20 24.04
CA ALA A 135 38.20 20.58 24.49
C ALA A 135 36.96 21.49 24.35
N THR A 136 35.94 21.23 25.17
CA THR A 136 35.30 22.26 26.03
C THR A 136 34.35 21.58 27.04
N LEU A 137 34.92 20.73 27.89
CA LEU A 137 34.27 20.27 29.13
C LEU A 137 35.29 20.41 30.27
N SER A 138 35.64 21.66 30.56
CA SER A 138 36.25 22.06 31.83
C SER A 138 35.54 23.31 32.30
N GLN A 139 34.36 23.14 32.90
CA GLN A 139 34.03 23.77 34.17
C GLN A 139 32.61 23.36 34.58
N GLU A 140 32.56 22.65 35.71
CA GLU A 140 31.48 22.71 36.70
C GLU A 140 30.05 22.60 36.16
N GLN A 141 29.59 21.37 35.95
CA GLN A 141 28.26 20.99 36.43
C GLN A 141 28.22 19.47 36.62
N LYS A 142 28.43 19.05 37.87
CA LYS A 142 28.01 17.75 38.36
C LYS A 142 26.49 17.77 38.48
N THR A 143 25.79 17.82 37.36
CA THR A 143 24.34 17.63 37.31
C THR A 143 24.07 16.14 37.52
N ARG A 144 23.66 15.79 38.75
CA ARG A 144 22.99 14.53 39.05
C ARG A 144 21.97 14.26 37.95
N VAL A 145 22.15 13.17 37.20
CA VAL A 145 21.09 12.64 36.33
C VAL A 145 19.86 12.43 37.22
N PRO A 146 18.70 13.05 36.91
CA PRO A 146 17.49 12.85 37.67
C PRO A 146 17.14 11.36 37.71
N GLN A 147 16.92 10.80 38.89
CA GLN A 147 16.61 9.37 39.07
C GLN A 147 15.43 8.92 38.19
N VAL A 148 14.47 9.82 37.95
CA VAL A 148 13.32 9.63 37.06
C VAL A 148 13.73 9.27 35.62
N LEU A 149 14.84 9.82 35.12
CA LEU A 149 15.36 9.46 33.78
C LEU A 149 15.99 8.07 33.78
N VAL A 150 16.66 7.67 34.88
CA VAL A 150 17.23 6.33 35.03
C VAL A 150 16.13 5.27 35.10
N ASP A 151 15.06 5.56 35.84
CA ASP A 151 13.90 4.68 35.98
C ASP A 151 13.12 4.58 34.65
N ALA A 152 13.00 5.68 33.91
CA ALA A 152 12.37 5.69 32.59
C ALA A 152 13.19 4.91 31.55
N VAL A 153 14.52 5.04 31.56
CA VAL A 153 15.41 4.30 30.64
C VAL A 153 15.36 2.80 30.94
N THR A 154 15.47 2.39 32.21
CA THR A 154 15.35 0.98 32.59
C THR A 154 13.96 0.40 32.30
N SER A 155 12.90 1.18 32.50
CA SER A 155 11.54 0.77 32.09
C SER A 155 11.42 0.60 30.58
N LEU A 156 12.08 1.44 29.79
CA LEU A 156 12.07 1.35 28.33
C LEU A 156 12.88 0.14 27.84
N GLU A 157 14.04 -0.11 28.43
CA GLU A 157 14.87 -1.30 28.16
C GLU A 157 14.06 -2.59 28.40
N ASN A 158 13.39 -2.70 29.56
CA ASN A 158 12.53 -3.85 29.86
C ASN A 158 11.37 -4.01 28.86
N HIS A 159 10.82 -2.90 28.36
CA HIS A 159 9.76 -2.94 27.36
C HIS A 159 10.28 -3.39 26.00
N VAL A 160 11.45 -2.92 25.59
CA VAL A 160 12.13 -3.35 24.36
C VAL A 160 12.43 -4.85 24.41
N ASP A 161 12.95 -5.36 25.54
CA ASP A 161 13.21 -6.80 25.72
C ASP A 161 11.93 -7.64 25.66
N THR A 162 10.82 -7.09 26.12
CA THR A 162 9.51 -7.75 26.03
C THR A 162 9.01 -7.80 24.59
N LEU A 163 9.06 -6.67 23.88
CA LEU A 163 8.68 -6.61 22.47
C LEU A 163 9.57 -7.49 21.59
N GLN A 164 10.87 -7.57 21.87
CA GLN A 164 11.78 -8.48 21.14
C GLN A 164 11.40 -9.95 21.35
N ARG A 165 11.02 -10.33 22.57
CA ARG A 165 10.53 -11.70 22.85
C ARG A 165 9.21 -11.99 22.10
N GLU A 166 8.29 -11.04 22.05
CA GLU A 166 7.03 -11.18 21.32
C GLU A 166 7.25 -11.30 19.81
N ILE A 167 8.15 -10.49 19.23
CA ILE A 167 8.52 -10.59 17.82
C ILE A 167 9.10 -11.97 17.51
N HIS A 168 10.00 -12.49 18.36
CA HIS A 168 10.54 -13.83 18.18
C HIS A 168 9.49 -14.93 18.31
N ALA A 169 8.53 -14.78 19.22
CA ALA A 169 7.41 -15.70 19.35
C ALA A 169 6.51 -15.68 18.09
N ALA A 170 6.17 -14.50 17.59
CA ALA A 170 5.37 -14.33 16.38
C ALA A 170 6.08 -14.92 15.14
N GLN A 171 7.39 -14.72 15.00
CA GLN A 171 8.19 -15.31 13.93
C GLN A 171 8.21 -16.86 13.99
N ARG A 172 8.19 -17.44 15.18
CA ARG A 172 8.10 -18.90 15.35
C ARG A 172 6.74 -19.41 14.87
N ILE A 173 5.67 -18.77 15.31
CA ILE A 173 4.30 -19.10 14.92
C ILE A 173 4.14 -19.00 13.40
N LEU A 174 4.62 -17.92 12.76
CA LEU A 174 4.56 -17.78 11.31
C LEU A 174 5.31 -18.89 10.56
N ARG A 175 6.45 -19.36 11.08
CA ARG A 175 7.18 -20.49 10.51
C ARG A 175 6.39 -21.80 10.64
N GLU A 176 5.75 -22.03 11.78
CA GLU A 176 4.91 -23.22 12.00
C GLU A 176 3.69 -23.23 11.06
N TYR A 177 2.99 -22.10 10.92
CA TYR A 177 1.88 -21.95 9.97
C TYR A 177 2.34 -22.10 8.52
N GLY A 178 3.51 -21.57 8.15
CA GLY A 178 4.09 -21.78 6.82
C GLY A 178 4.33 -23.25 6.51
N ALA A 179 4.91 -23.99 7.46
CA ALA A 179 5.14 -25.43 7.31
C ALA A 179 3.82 -26.23 7.22
N GLN A 180 2.80 -25.86 7.99
CA GLN A 180 1.48 -26.48 7.89
C GLN A 180 0.82 -26.23 6.52
N LEU A 181 0.96 -25.01 5.98
CA LEU A 181 0.39 -24.65 4.69
C LEU A 181 1.06 -25.42 3.54
N GLU A 182 2.38 -25.57 3.57
CA GLU A 182 3.11 -26.41 2.62
C GLU A 182 2.68 -27.89 2.70
N ALA A 183 2.49 -28.41 3.92
CA ALA A 183 2.03 -29.78 4.11
C ALA A 183 0.62 -29.99 3.54
N GLN A 184 -0.28 -29.01 3.75
CA GLN A 184 -1.64 -29.05 3.22
C GLN A 184 -1.66 -28.93 1.69
N GLU A 185 -0.79 -28.10 1.10
CA GLU A 185 -0.67 -27.97 -0.35
C GLU A 185 -0.20 -29.28 -0.99
N ARG A 186 0.78 -29.97 -0.40
CA ARG A 186 1.22 -31.29 -0.86
C ARG A 186 0.09 -32.32 -0.79
N GLN A 187 -0.73 -32.28 0.27
CA GLN A 187 -1.87 -33.19 0.40
C GLN A 187 -2.93 -32.94 -0.69
N ILE A 188 -3.22 -31.68 -1.00
CA ILE A 188 -4.14 -31.31 -2.10
C ILE A 188 -3.59 -31.79 -3.45
N GLN A 189 -2.28 -31.63 -3.69
CA GLN A 189 -1.64 -32.11 -4.91
C GLN A 189 -1.72 -33.64 -5.04
N GLN A 190 -1.48 -34.38 -3.95
CA GLN A 190 -1.65 -35.85 -3.93
C GLN A 190 -3.08 -36.26 -4.26
N LEU A 191 -4.08 -35.66 -3.61
CA LEU A 191 -5.49 -35.94 -3.87
C LEU A 191 -5.91 -35.57 -5.29
N SER A 192 -5.31 -34.53 -5.89
CA SER A 192 -5.54 -34.15 -7.29
C SER A 192 -5.00 -35.19 -8.25
N VAL A 193 -3.77 -35.68 -8.01
CA VAL A 193 -3.16 -36.75 -8.81
C VAL A 193 -3.97 -38.04 -8.70
N GLU A 194 -4.40 -38.42 -7.49
CA GLU A 194 -5.24 -39.59 -7.25
C GLU A 194 -6.60 -39.47 -7.97
N ASN A 195 -7.26 -38.32 -7.87
CA ASN A 195 -8.51 -38.07 -8.60
C ASN A 195 -8.34 -38.17 -10.12
N ASN A 196 -7.21 -37.71 -10.66
CA ASN A 196 -6.95 -37.82 -12.10
C ASN A 196 -6.72 -39.29 -12.52
N GLN A 197 -5.98 -40.07 -11.72
CA GLN A 197 -5.81 -41.51 -11.97
C GLN A 197 -7.13 -42.28 -11.88
N LEU A 198 -8.00 -41.93 -10.93
CA LEU A 198 -9.34 -42.51 -10.81
C LEU A 198 -10.21 -42.17 -12.03
N LYS A 199 -10.13 -40.93 -12.54
CA LYS A 199 -10.81 -40.54 -13.78
C LYS A 199 -10.30 -41.31 -15.00
N GLU A 200 -8.99 -41.46 -15.13
CA GLU A 200 -8.36 -42.20 -16.24
C GLU A 200 -8.70 -43.70 -16.21
N SER A 201 -8.73 -44.31 -15.03
CA SER A 201 -9.15 -45.70 -14.85
C SER A 201 -10.65 -45.89 -15.12
N SER A 202 -11.51 -44.95 -14.69
CA SER A 202 -12.94 -45.00 -15.01
C SER A 202 -13.27 -44.79 -16.50
N ASN A 203 -12.43 -44.06 -17.25
CA ASN A 203 -12.57 -43.93 -18.71
C ASN A 203 -12.02 -45.12 -19.50
N SER A 204 -11.22 -45.99 -18.87
CA SER A 204 -10.64 -47.18 -19.51
C SER A 204 -11.58 -48.39 -19.48
N GLU A 205 -12.71 -48.30 -18.77
CA GLU A 205 -13.66 -49.41 -18.57
C GLU A 205 -14.84 -49.40 -19.55
N THR A 206 -14.93 -48.42 -20.47
CA THR A 206 -15.87 -48.41 -21.60
C THR A 206 -15.18 -48.80 -22.91
N ALA A 207 -14.78 -50.06 -23.03
CA ALA A 207 -14.47 -50.67 -24.33
C ALA A 207 -15.73 -51.42 -24.84
N PRO A 208 -16.36 -51.03 -25.97
CA PRO A 208 -17.49 -51.78 -26.50
C PRO A 208 -16.98 -53.05 -27.17
N THR A 209 -17.54 -54.17 -26.73
CA THR A 209 -17.31 -55.50 -27.29
C THR A 209 -18.28 -55.72 -28.46
N GLN A 210 -17.72 -56.06 -29.63
CA GLN A 210 -18.30 -56.83 -30.75
C GLN A 210 -19.51 -56.31 -31.55
N SER A 211 -19.34 -56.20 -32.88
CA SER A 211 -19.84 -57.18 -33.88
C SER A 211 -20.38 -56.54 -35.17
N SER A 212 -19.74 -56.93 -36.28
CA SER A 212 -20.24 -57.17 -37.65
C SER A 212 -21.60 -56.61 -38.13
N ASN A 213 -21.51 -55.82 -39.21
CA ASN A 213 -22.56 -55.44 -40.19
C ASN A 213 -23.04 -56.68 -41.02
N PRO A 214 -24.10 -56.66 -41.92
CA PRO A 214 -24.67 -55.51 -42.65
C PRO A 214 -26.20 -55.49 -43.04
N HIS A 215 -26.64 -54.33 -43.59
CA HIS A 215 -27.67 -54.10 -44.67
C HIS A 215 -29.19 -53.87 -44.29
N PRO A 216 -30.05 -53.29 -45.18
CA PRO A 216 -30.76 -52.01 -45.00
C PRO A 216 -32.29 -52.04 -45.35
N GLN A 217 -32.92 -50.84 -45.43
CA GLN A 217 -34.31 -50.53 -45.85
C GLN A 217 -35.41 -50.91 -44.82
N GLU A 218 -36.53 -50.21 -44.61
CA GLU A 218 -37.19 -48.98 -45.09
C GLU A 218 -38.39 -48.73 -44.13
N ALA A 219 -38.93 -47.49 -44.11
CA ALA A 219 -40.33 -47.14 -43.75
C ALA A 219 -40.78 -47.33 -42.26
N ASP A 220 -41.64 -46.55 -41.62
CA ASP A 220 -42.42 -45.34 -41.91
C ASP A 220 -43.01 -44.85 -40.54
N THR A 221 -43.27 -43.54 -40.44
CA THR A 221 -44.21 -42.80 -39.56
C THR A 221 -44.58 -43.28 -38.14
N SER A 222 -44.41 -42.39 -37.14
CA SER A 222 -45.52 -41.68 -36.42
C SER A 222 -45.01 -40.83 -35.24
N GLN A 223 -45.33 -39.53 -35.27
CA GLN A 223 -45.29 -38.52 -34.19
C GLN A 223 -46.51 -38.69 -33.23
N PRO A 224 -46.76 -37.86 -32.17
CA PRO A 224 -45.97 -36.79 -31.53
C PRO A 224 -45.94 -36.84 -29.97
N ASP A 225 -45.09 -36.03 -29.33
CA ASP A 225 -45.51 -35.06 -28.30
C ASP A 225 -44.31 -34.19 -27.82
N SER A 226 -44.47 -32.88 -27.97
CA SER A 226 -43.58 -31.77 -27.57
C SER A 226 -43.62 -31.53 -26.03
N PRO A 227 -42.94 -30.53 -25.41
CA PRO A 227 -42.18 -29.39 -25.98
C PRO A 227 -40.88 -29.00 -25.22
N ALA A 228 -40.31 -27.86 -25.68
CA ALA A 228 -39.31 -26.99 -25.04
C ALA A 228 -37.86 -27.09 -25.56
N GLU A 229 -37.68 -26.72 -26.83
CA GLU A 229 -36.49 -25.97 -27.26
C GLU A 229 -36.88 -24.49 -27.31
N GLU A 230 -36.53 -23.75 -26.25
CA GLU A 230 -36.12 -22.35 -26.36
C GLU A 230 -34.69 -22.31 -25.80
N ALA A 231 -33.70 -22.37 -26.68
CA ALA A 231 -32.37 -21.88 -26.38
C ALA A 231 -32.20 -20.61 -27.20
N GLU A 232 -32.50 -19.50 -26.53
CA GLU A 232 -32.20 -18.14 -26.97
C GLU A 232 -30.72 -18.06 -27.40
N GLU A 233 -30.49 -17.89 -28.70
CA GLU A 233 -29.38 -17.03 -29.14
C GLU A 233 -29.74 -15.58 -28.77
N ASP A 234 -28.70 -14.80 -28.47
CA ASP A 234 -28.69 -13.36 -28.20
C ASP A 234 -29.24 -12.86 -26.85
N ASN A 235 -28.42 -12.91 -25.79
CA ASN A 235 -28.63 -12.00 -24.66
C ASN A 235 -27.37 -11.67 -23.83
N ILE A 236 -26.23 -11.38 -24.47
CA ILE A 236 -25.05 -10.83 -23.76
C ILE A 236 -24.88 -9.31 -24.02
N ASP A 237 -25.56 -8.73 -25.02
CA ASP A 237 -25.36 -7.31 -25.37
C ASP A 237 -26.36 -6.34 -24.71
N THR A 238 -27.37 -6.86 -24.01
CA THR A 238 -28.47 -6.06 -23.46
C THR A 238 -28.16 -5.50 -22.06
N GLU A 239 -27.35 -6.17 -21.24
CA GLU A 239 -26.90 -5.66 -19.94
C GLU A 239 -25.83 -4.57 -20.09
N ALA A 240 -24.92 -4.71 -21.07
CA ALA A 240 -23.89 -3.70 -21.35
C ALA A 240 -24.50 -2.38 -21.88
N GLN A 241 -25.54 -2.46 -22.72
CA GLN A 241 -26.24 -1.27 -23.21
C GLN A 241 -27.15 -0.63 -22.13
N SER A 242 -27.71 -1.42 -21.22
CA SER A 242 -28.51 -0.91 -20.10
C SER A 242 -27.66 -0.13 -19.08
N LEU A 243 -26.48 -0.66 -18.73
CA LEU A 243 -25.51 0.02 -17.85
C LEU A 243 -24.98 1.32 -18.47
N PHE A 244 -24.74 1.34 -19.78
CA PHE A 244 -24.28 2.54 -20.48
C PHE A 244 -25.37 3.63 -20.56
N GLN A 245 -26.64 3.26 -20.78
CA GLN A 245 -27.75 4.22 -20.73
C GLN A 245 -28.01 4.76 -19.30
N GLN A 246 -27.79 3.94 -18.27
CA GLN A 246 -27.93 4.37 -16.88
C GLN A 246 -26.82 5.36 -16.50
N PHE A 247 -25.58 5.15 -16.96
CA PHE A 247 -24.45 6.06 -16.76
C PHE A 247 -24.64 7.43 -17.46
N MET A 248 -25.21 7.43 -18.67
CA MET A 248 -25.48 8.66 -19.42
C MET A 248 -26.63 9.49 -18.82
N LYS A 249 -27.60 8.85 -18.13
CA LYS A 249 -28.71 9.55 -17.44
C LYS A 249 -28.28 10.17 -16.10
N SER A 250 -27.31 9.59 -15.39
CA SER A 250 -26.77 10.15 -14.14
C SER A 250 -25.90 11.41 -14.33
N SER A 251 -25.42 11.67 -15.54
CA SER A 251 -24.44 12.73 -15.81
C SER A 251 -25.06 14.10 -16.18
N ARG A 252 -26.39 14.25 -16.19
CA ARG A 252 -27.07 15.50 -16.62
C ARG A 252 -27.82 16.28 -15.54
N SER A 253 -27.67 15.97 -14.26
CA SER A 253 -28.36 16.72 -13.18
C SER A 253 -27.44 17.12 -12.03
N SER A 254 -26.64 18.16 -12.24
CA SER A 254 -26.18 19.00 -11.13
C SER A 254 -26.06 20.45 -11.60
N LYS A 255 -27.17 21.19 -11.47
CA LYS A 255 -27.19 22.66 -11.52
C LYS A 255 -26.21 23.23 -10.48
N PRO A 256 -25.36 24.21 -10.82
CA PRO A 256 -24.58 24.92 -9.82
C PRO A 256 -25.50 25.91 -9.08
N ARG A 257 -25.70 25.70 -7.77
CA ARG A 257 -26.40 26.66 -6.92
C ARG A 257 -25.40 27.67 -6.39
N ASN A 258 -25.20 28.75 -7.15
CA ASN A 258 -24.67 30.02 -6.65
C ASN A 258 -25.49 30.47 -5.43
N LYS A 259 -24.80 30.81 -4.32
CA LYS A 259 -25.25 31.78 -3.30
C LYS A 259 -24.11 32.12 -2.33
N LEU A 260 -23.43 33.23 -2.61
CA LEU A 260 -23.02 34.26 -1.64
C LEU A 260 -23.91 35.49 -1.91
N PRO A 261 -23.99 36.56 -1.07
CA PRO A 261 -23.39 36.83 0.24
C PRO A 261 -24.37 37.46 1.28
N ALA A 262 -23.90 37.68 2.53
CA ALA A 262 -24.25 38.82 3.41
C ALA A 262 -23.35 38.72 4.67
N ASN A 263 -22.28 39.50 4.82
CA ASN A 263 -22.22 40.89 5.28
C ASN A 263 -22.97 41.14 6.61
N ASN A 264 -22.21 41.25 7.70
CA ASN A 264 -22.58 42.09 8.85
C ASN A 264 -21.33 42.44 9.70
N PRO A 265 -20.98 43.74 9.84
CA PRO A 265 -19.99 44.20 10.79
C PRO A 265 -20.70 44.64 12.08
N SER A 266 -20.28 44.15 13.24
CA SER A 266 -20.67 44.75 14.53
C SER A 266 -19.44 45.24 15.26
N LYS A 267 -19.33 46.58 15.24
CA LYS A 267 -18.69 47.42 16.25
C LYS A 267 -19.00 46.88 17.65
N ASN A 268 -17.99 46.84 18.51
CA ASN A 268 -18.17 47.46 19.81
C ASN A 268 -16.84 48.03 20.35
N ARG A 269 -16.80 49.36 20.37
CA ARG A 269 -16.01 50.16 21.31
C ARG A 269 -16.57 49.88 22.71
N ASN A 270 -15.69 49.73 23.71
CA ASN A 270 -15.90 50.47 24.93
C ASN A 270 -14.56 50.85 25.58
N LYS A 271 -14.41 52.16 25.77
CA LYS A 271 -13.48 52.82 26.67
C LYS A 271 -14.26 53.20 27.94
N GLY A 272 -13.55 53.33 29.05
CA GLY A 272 -14.02 53.95 30.30
C GLY A 272 -14.26 52.90 31.38
N SER A 273 -13.70 53.01 32.59
CA SER A 273 -12.98 54.09 33.26
C SER A 273 -12.05 53.48 34.32
#